data_AF-A0A2M7Z232-F1
#
_entry.id   AF-A0A2M7Z232-F1
#
_cell.length_a   1.000
_cell.length_b   1.000
_cell.length_c   1.000
_cell.angle_alpha   90.00
_cell.angle_beta   90.00
_cell.angle_gamma   90.00
#
_symmetry.space_group_name_H-M   'P 1'
#
loop_
_entity.id
_entity.type
_entity.pdbx_description
1 polymer ?
#
loop_
_entity_poly.entity_id
_entity_poly.type
_entity_poly.pdbx_seq_one_letter_code
_entity_poly.pdbx_strand_id
1 'polypeptide(L)'
;MPTTVFEMTLPVSVDAAELAGILACPEFLGAWEGDGSVVLYWSKHGAEILQQVRSAVSMLGVALSEGSLRFHPVEDQDWNATWAASVQPIRIGRRIGIRPSWATMAMPQDGVELIIDPKQAFGTGH
;
A
#
# COMPACT_ATOMS: atom_id res chain seq x y z
N MET A 1 10.63 14.70 12.93
CA MET A 1 9.62 14.03 13.78
C MET A 1 8.93 13.00 12.90
N PRO A 2 8.79 11.73 13.31
CA PRO A 2 7.98 10.78 12.55
C PRO A 2 6.56 11.35 12.41
N THR A 3 6.04 11.38 11.19
CA THR A 3 4.70 11.92 10.91
C THR A 3 3.72 10.77 11.08
N THR A 4 2.85 10.87 12.08
CA THR A 4 1.78 9.88 12.27
C THR A 4 0.80 9.97 11.12
N VAL A 5 0.53 8.84 10.47
CA VAL A 5 -0.45 8.73 9.39
C VAL A 5 -1.77 8.25 9.97
N PHE A 6 -2.87 8.78 9.46
CA PHE A 6 -4.22 8.38 9.80
C PHE A 6 -4.91 7.85 8.56
N GLU A 7 -5.62 6.74 8.69
CA GLU A 7 -6.48 6.18 7.65
C GLU A 7 -7.96 6.37 8.00
N MET A 8 -8.78 6.44 6.95
CA MET A 8 -10.23 6.47 7.04
C MET A 8 -10.82 5.55 5.97
N THR A 9 -11.56 4.54 6.40
CA THR A 9 -12.24 3.63 5.49
C THR A 9 -13.62 4.16 5.14
N LEU A 10 -13.90 4.24 3.85
CA LEU A 10 -15.20 4.54 3.27
C LEU A 10 -15.83 3.23 2.79
N PRO A 11 -16.91 2.74 3.42
CA PRO A 11 -17.58 1.51 3.01
C PRO A 11 -18.50 1.76 1.80
N VAL A 12 -17.98 2.44 0.77
CA VAL A 12 -18.68 2.75 -0.47
C VAL A 12 -17.73 2.56 -1.65
N SER A 13 -18.28 2.14 -2.78
CA SER A 13 -17.57 2.13 -4.05
C SER A 13 -17.69 3.51 -4.68
N VAL A 14 -16.55 4.20 -4.77
CA VAL A 14 -16.39 5.51 -5.40
C VAL A 14 -15.02 5.54 -6.05
N ASP A 15 -14.89 6.24 -7.18
CA ASP A 15 -13.60 6.36 -7.86
C ASP A 15 -12.60 7.09 -6.95
N ALA A 16 -11.56 6.38 -6.53
CA ALA A 16 -10.55 6.93 -5.62
C ALA A 16 -9.74 8.07 -6.24
N ALA A 17 -9.55 8.08 -7.57
CA ALA A 17 -8.79 9.12 -8.25
C ALA A 17 -9.60 10.42 -8.33
N GLU A 18 -10.91 10.35 -8.61
CA GLU A 18 -11.81 11.51 -8.55
C GLU A 18 -11.87 12.08 -7.14
N LEU A 19 -12.03 11.21 -6.14
CA LEU A 19 -12.08 11.62 -4.74
C LEU A 19 -10.76 12.27 -4.29
N ALA A 20 -9.62 11.70 -4.68
CA ALA A 20 -8.31 12.28 -4.44
C ALA A 20 -8.14 13.66 -5.10
N GLY A 21 -8.65 13.84 -6.31
CA GLY A 21 -8.63 15.13 -7.01
C GLY A 21 -9.41 16.21 -6.27
N ILE A 22 -10.56 15.86 -5.67
CA ILE A 22 -11.37 16.79 -4.88
C ILE A 22 -10.70 17.14 -3.54
N LEU A 23 -10.09 16.15 -2.89
CA LEU A 23 -9.50 16.28 -1.55
C LEU A 23 -8.06 16.82 -1.54
N ALA A 24 -7.52 17.18 -2.70
CA ALA A 24 -6.11 17.54 -2.93
C ALA A 24 -5.61 18.72 -2.06
N CYS A 25 -5.29 18.43 -0.79
CA CYS A 25 -4.70 19.35 0.18
C CYS A 25 -3.33 18.84 0.67
N PRO A 26 -2.47 19.70 1.24
CA PRO A 26 -1.13 19.29 1.69
C PRO A 26 -1.12 18.16 2.72
N GLU A 27 -2.17 18.07 3.54
CA GLU A 27 -2.30 17.04 4.56
C GLU A 27 -2.71 15.68 3.99
N PHE A 28 -3.33 15.64 2.80
CA PHE A 28 -3.83 14.43 2.15
C PHE A 28 -2.66 13.67 1.50
N LEU A 29 -2.54 12.38 1.85
CA LEU A 29 -1.43 11.54 1.44
C LEU A 29 -1.79 10.60 0.28
N GLY A 30 -3.05 10.23 0.15
CA GLY A 30 -3.51 9.39 -0.95
C GLY A 30 -4.80 8.65 -0.67
N ALA A 31 -5.28 7.95 -1.70
CA ALA A 31 -6.44 7.08 -1.66
C ALA A 31 -6.06 5.70 -2.21
N TRP A 32 -6.66 4.66 -1.63
CA TRP A 32 -6.55 3.28 -2.09
C TRP A 32 -7.96 2.72 -2.30
N GLU A 33 -8.21 2.17 -3.48
CA GLU A 33 -9.48 1.52 -3.82
C GLU A 33 -9.29 0.00 -3.79
N GLY A 34 -10.14 -0.70 -3.06
CA GLY A 34 -10.09 -2.15 -2.96
C GLY A 34 -11.32 -2.73 -2.26
N ASP A 35 -11.72 -3.92 -2.68
CA ASP A 35 -12.80 -4.69 -2.04
C ASP A 35 -14.13 -3.94 -1.87
N GLY A 36 -14.46 -3.07 -2.83
CA GLY A 36 -15.68 -2.25 -2.81
C GLY A 36 -15.66 -1.11 -1.78
N SER A 37 -14.48 -0.77 -1.27
CA SER A 37 -14.24 0.30 -0.32
C SER A 37 -13.12 1.22 -0.79
N VAL A 38 -13.09 2.43 -0.23
CA VAL A 38 -11.97 3.35 -0.44
C VAL A 38 -11.34 3.68 0.91
N VAL A 39 -10.03 3.52 1.01
CA VAL A 39 -9.24 3.92 2.17
C VAL A 39 -8.51 5.21 1.84
N LEU A 40 -8.64 6.22 2.70
CA LEU A 40 -8.03 7.53 2.52
C LEU A 40 -7.00 7.78 3.62
N TYR A 41 -5.88 8.40 3.26
CA TYR A 41 -4.75 8.62 4.17
C TYR A 41 -4.43 10.09 4.37
N TRP A 42 -4.17 10.51 5.61
CA TRP A 42 -3.76 11.86 5.97
C TRP A 42 -2.61 11.90 6.97
N SER A 43 -1.87 13.00 6.96
CA SER A 43 -0.83 13.33 7.96
C SER A 43 -1.38 14.01 9.22
N LYS A 44 -2.67 14.37 9.22
CA LYS A 44 -3.40 14.97 10.36
C LYS A 44 -4.82 14.42 10.40
N HIS A 45 -5.48 14.55 11.55
CA HIS A 45 -6.89 14.22 11.71
C HIS A 45 -7.66 15.44 12.24
N GLY A 46 -8.95 15.53 11.92
CA GLY A 46 -9.78 16.64 12.37
C GLY A 46 -11.21 16.58 11.84
N ALA A 47 -12.11 17.30 12.50
CA ALA A 47 -13.53 17.34 12.12
C ALA A 47 -13.75 18.00 10.75
N GLU A 48 -12.87 18.94 10.38
CA GLU A 48 -12.84 19.61 9.10
C GLU A 48 -12.59 18.64 7.94
N ILE A 49 -11.69 17.67 8.13
CA ILE A 49 -11.40 16.64 7.13
C ILE A 49 -12.62 15.73 6.96
N LEU A 50 -13.28 15.32 8.07
CA LEU A 50 -14.53 14.54 7.99
C LEU A 50 -15.60 15.27 7.19
N GLN A 51 -15.74 16.58 7.40
CA GLN A 51 -16.70 17.39 6.67
C GLN A 51 -16.33 17.52 5.18
N GLN A 52 -15.04 17.70 4.87
CA GLN A 52 -14.55 17.73 3.49
C GLN A 52 -14.83 16.42 2.76
N VAL A 53 -14.55 15.27 3.40
CA VAL A 53 -14.84 13.94 2.84
C VAL A 53 -16.33 13.77 2.57
N ARG A 54 -17.20 14.13 3.52
CA ARG A 54 -18.66 14.07 3.30
C ARG A 54 -19.10 14.89 2.11
N SER A 55 -18.59 16.12 1.99
CA SER A 55 -18.90 16.99 0.86
C SER A 55 -18.39 16.42 -0.47
N ALA A 56 -17.16 15.89 -0.48
CA ALA A 56 -16.55 15.29 -1.67
C ALA A 56 -17.32 14.07 -2.16
N VAL A 57 -17.64 13.14 -1.27
CA VAL A 57 -18.40 11.92 -1.60
C VAL A 57 -19.83 12.28 -2.06
N SER A 58 -20.44 13.30 -1.46
CA SER A 58 -21.75 13.83 -1.90
C SER A 58 -21.71 14.44 -3.30
N MET A 59 -20.64 15.16 -3.66
CA MET A 59 -20.47 15.69 -5.02
C MET A 59 -20.37 14.59 -6.08
N LEU A 60 -19.86 13.42 -5.70
CA LEU A 60 -19.81 12.22 -6.54
C LEU A 60 -21.13 11.41 -6.53
N GLY A 61 -22.18 11.95 -5.90
CA GLY A 61 -23.52 11.34 -5.88
C GLY A 61 -23.68 10.17 -4.91
N VAL A 62 -22.73 9.99 -3.99
CA VAL A 62 -22.73 8.89 -3.01
C VAL A 62 -23.15 9.42 -1.64
N ALA A 63 -24.11 8.76 -1.00
CA ALA A 63 -24.54 9.08 0.35
C ALA A 63 -23.79 8.23 1.39
N LEU A 64 -23.21 8.88 2.38
CA LEU A 64 -22.58 8.22 3.53
C LEU A 64 -23.53 8.20 4.72
N SER A 65 -23.57 7.09 5.45
CA SER A 65 -24.32 7.01 6.71
C SER A 65 -23.68 7.87 7.81
N GLU A 66 -24.49 8.25 8.80
CA GLU A 66 -23.98 8.91 9.99
C GLU A 66 -23.07 7.94 10.77
N GLY A 67 -21.91 8.44 11.21
CA GLY A 67 -20.92 7.63 11.94
C GLY A 67 -20.03 6.69 11.11
N SER A 68 -20.17 6.67 9.78
CA SER A 68 -19.35 5.84 8.88
C SER A 68 -17.89 6.28 8.75
N LEU A 69 -17.55 7.49 9.23
CA LEU A 69 -16.24 8.10 9.06
C LEU A 69 -15.52 8.16 10.39
N ARG A 70 -14.40 7.45 10.50
CA ARG A 70 -13.52 7.45 11.67
C ARG A 70 -12.08 7.41 11.22
N PHE A 71 -11.24 8.13 11.95
CA PHE A 71 -9.80 8.04 11.79
C PHE A 71 -9.26 6.87 12.61
N HIS A 72 -8.35 6.12 12.00
CA HIS A 72 -7.53 5.13 12.66
C HIS A 72 -6.06 5.51 12.45
N PRO A 73 -5.24 5.59 13.52
CA PRO A 73 -3.81 5.78 13.34
C PRO A 73 -3.22 4.55 12.67
N VAL A 74 -2.38 4.77 11.66
CA VAL A 74 -1.61 3.72 11.00
C VAL A 74 -0.33 3.51 11.81
N GLU A 75 -0.03 2.24 12.12
CA GLU A 75 1.21 1.88 12.80
C GLU A 75 2.41 2.17 11.91
N ASP A 76 3.46 2.76 12.49
CA ASP A 76 4.70 3.03 11.77
C ASP A 76 5.43 1.71 11.51
N GLN A 77 5.53 1.32 10.25
CA GLN A 77 6.14 0.08 9.82
C GLN A 77 7.12 0.34 8.67
N ASP A 78 8.30 -0.27 8.73
CA ASP A 78 9.19 -0.34 7.58
C ASP A 78 8.64 -1.37 6.58
N TRP A 79 7.77 -0.87 5.69
CA TRP A 79 7.16 -1.66 4.63
C TRP A 79 8.20 -2.25 3.66
N ASN A 80 9.33 -1.55 3.44
CA ASN A 80 10.40 -2.06 2.58
C ASN A 80 11.11 -3.24 3.22
N ALA A 81 11.43 -3.16 4.51
CA ALA A 81 12.02 -4.27 5.25
C ALA A 81 11.05 -5.46 5.34
N THR A 82 9.77 -5.20 5.61
CA THR A 82 8.72 -6.24 5.70
C THR A 82 8.55 -6.96 4.36
N TRP A 83 8.47 -6.20 3.26
CA TRP A 83 8.41 -6.76 1.91
C TRP A 83 9.68 -7.53 1.57
N ALA A 84 10.87 -6.98 1.81
CA ALA A 84 12.14 -7.63 1.49
C ALA A 84 12.32 -8.96 2.24
N ALA A 85 11.86 -9.04 3.50
CA ALA A 85 11.85 -10.26 4.29
C ALA A 85 10.88 -11.33 3.74
N SER A 86 9.82 -10.92 3.05
CA SER A 86 8.87 -11.83 2.42
C SER A 86 9.41 -12.46 1.12
N VAL A 87 10.42 -11.87 0.49
CA VAL A 87 11.04 -12.38 -0.74
C VAL A 87 11.99 -13.53 -0.42
N GLN A 88 11.61 -14.74 -0.85
CA GLN A 88 12.38 -15.97 -0.58
C GLN A 88 13.18 -16.42 -1.81
N PRO A 89 14.42 -16.90 -1.64
CA PRO A 89 15.16 -17.57 -2.70
C PRO A 89 14.39 -18.74 -3.33
N ILE A 90 14.48 -18.90 -4.65
CA ILE A 90 13.82 -19.97 -5.41
C ILE A 90 14.86 -20.88 -6.04
N ARG A 91 14.63 -22.20 -5.99
CA ARG A 91 15.47 -23.18 -6.66
C ARG A 91 14.73 -23.84 -7.82
N ILE A 92 15.31 -23.78 -9.01
CA ILE A 92 14.77 -24.37 -10.23
C ILE A 92 15.56 -25.65 -10.53
N GLY A 93 14.92 -26.79 -10.31
CA GLY A 93 15.58 -28.10 -10.43
C GLY A 93 16.78 -28.24 -9.50
N ARG A 94 17.82 -28.97 -9.93
CA ARG A 94 19.00 -29.23 -9.09
C ARG A 94 20.06 -28.12 -9.16
N ARG A 95 20.22 -27.48 -10.32
CA ARG A 95 21.42 -26.68 -10.64
C ARG A 95 21.19 -25.18 -10.69
N ILE A 96 19.96 -24.66 -10.69
CA ILE A 96 19.72 -23.23 -10.82
C ILE A 96 19.09 -22.71 -9.52
N GLY A 97 19.66 -21.65 -8.97
CA GLY A 97 19.14 -20.91 -7.83
C GLY A 97 18.96 -19.46 -8.20
N ILE A 98 17.83 -18.86 -7.82
CA ILE A 98 17.55 -17.44 -7.98
C ILE A 98 17.33 -16.86 -6.58
N ARG A 99 18.01 -15.76 -6.25
CA ARG A 99 17.82 -15.06 -4.99
C ARG A 99 17.96 -13.55 -5.14
N PRO A 100 17.33 -12.76 -4.26
CA PRO A 100 17.70 -11.35 -4.15
C PRO A 100 19.08 -11.19 -3.50
N SER A 101 19.69 -10.02 -3.70
CA SER A 101 21.02 -9.69 -3.17
C SER A 101 21.12 -9.74 -1.64
N TRP A 102 20.01 -9.50 -0.94
CA TRP A 102 19.91 -9.53 0.52
C TRP A 102 19.67 -10.92 1.12
N ALA A 103 19.42 -11.95 0.32
CA ALA A 103 19.23 -13.31 0.79
C ALA A 103 20.45 -14.20 0.51
N THR A 104 20.50 -15.37 1.15
CA THR A 104 21.52 -16.40 0.92
C THR A 104 20.87 -17.71 0.51
N MET A 105 21.56 -18.49 -0.35
CA MET A 105 21.10 -19.81 -0.79
C MET A 105 22.30 -20.76 -0.88
N ALA A 106 22.12 -22.00 -0.44
CA ALA A 106 23.12 -23.05 -0.63
C ALA A 106 22.93 -23.72 -2.01
N MET A 107 23.99 -23.72 -2.81
CA MET A 107 24.03 -24.36 -4.12
C MET A 107 25.05 -25.50 -4.17
N PRO A 108 24.80 -26.55 -4.99
CA PRO A 108 25.76 -27.62 -5.20
C PRO A 108 26.96 -27.07 -5.98
N GLN A 109 28.09 -27.77 -5.96
CA GLN A 109 29.32 -27.34 -6.61
C GLN A 109 29.17 -27.11 -8.13
N ASP A 110 28.28 -27.86 -8.79
CA ASP A 110 27.94 -27.69 -10.21
C ASP A 110 26.75 -26.75 -10.46
N GLY A 111 26.26 -26.07 -9.41
CA GLY A 111 25.15 -25.15 -9.46
C GLY A 111 25.53 -23.76 -9.99
N VAL A 112 24.53 -23.06 -10.52
CA VAL A 112 24.60 -21.66 -10.96
C VAL A 112 23.63 -20.85 -10.11
N GLU A 113 24.15 -19.81 -9.50
CA GLU A 113 23.37 -18.84 -8.74
C GLU A 113 23.12 -17.58 -9.59
N LEU A 114 21.86 -17.16 -9.67
CA LEU A 114 21.43 -15.92 -10.28
C LEU A 114 20.96 -14.97 -9.18
N ILE A 115 21.58 -13.80 -9.11
CA ILE A 115 21.20 -12.74 -8.17
C ILE A 115 20.32 -11.74 -8.92
N ILE A 116 19.03 -11.71 -8.58
CA ILE A 116 18.05 -10.84 -9.23
C ILE A 116 17.24 -10.14 -8.14
N ASP A 117 17.45 -8.83 -8.00
CA ASP A 117 16.66 -8.01 -7.08
C ASP A 117 15.28 -7.71 -7.71
N PRO A 118 14.17 -8.04 -7.03
CA PRO A 118 12.85 -7.68 -7.50
C PRO A 118 12.70 -6.16 -7.63
N LYS A 119 12.29 -5.70 -8.82
CA LYS A 119 12.03 -4.30 -9.16
C LYS A 119 10.86 -4.26 -10.15
N GLN A 120 10.97 -3.49 -11.22
CA GLN A 120 9.92 -3.33 -12.24
C GLN A 120 10.07 -4.29 -13.44
N ALA A 121 11.14 -5.07 -13.51
CA ALA A 121 11.36 -6.02 -14.61
C ALA A 121 10.69 -7.38 -14.30
N PHE A 122 10.05 -7.96 -15.30
CA PHE A 122 9.56 -9.34 -15.24
C PHE A 122 10.73 -10.34 -15.23
N GLY A 123 10.51 -11.55 -14.71
CA GLY A 123 11.49 -12.64 -14.74
C GLY A 123 12.35 -12.78 -13.47
N THR A 124 11.82 -12.36 -12.32
CA THR A 124 12.47 -12.56 -11.00
C THR A 124 12.39 -14.00 -10.49
N GLY A 125 11.57 -14.84 -11.14
CA GLY A 125 11.33 -16.24 -10.76
C GLY A 125 10.11 -16.44 -9.85
N HIS A 126 9.49 -15.36 -9.36
CA HIS A 126 8.20 -15.35 -8.68
C HIS A 126 7.04 -15.10 -9.65
#